data_AF-A0A1I3NX23-F1
#
_entry.id   AF-A0A1I3NX23-F1
#
_cell.length_a   1.000
_cell.length_b   1.000
_cell.length_c   1.000
_cell.angle_alpha   90.00
_cell.angle_beta   90.00
_cell.angle_gamma   90.00
#
_symmetry.space_group_name_H-M   'P 1'
#
loop_
_entity.id
_entity.type
_entity.pdbx_description
1 polymer ?
#
loop_
_entity_poly.entity_id
_entity_poly.type
_entity_poly.pdbx_seq_one_letter_code
_entity_poly.pdbx_strand_id
1 'polypeptide(L)'
;MTESDEYTATTDDVVATYDETESERRLVFERESGHGTAAIAQNIEGYAMLAVRPTPDDDELERYYGFDMALDHAGELLGVAPTALPVPAAAEDMGM
;
A
#
# COMPACT_ATOMS: atom_id res chain seq x y z
N MET A 1 -0.88 10.36 21.97
CA MET A 1 -1.24 9.89 20.63
C MET A 1 -0.68 8.48 20.55
N THR A 2 -1.56 7.50 20.38
CA THR A 2 -1.20 6.08 20.37
C THR A 2 -0.45 5.78 19.08
N GLU A 3 0.73 5.16 19.19
CA GLU A 3 1.67 4.80 18.10
C GLU A 3 1.09 3.86 17.02
N SER A 4 -0.20 3.48 17.09
CA SER A 4 -0.83 2.54 16.16
C SER A 4 -1.32 3.19 14.85
N ASP A 5 -1.73 4.45 14.86
CA ASP A 5 -2.15 5.17 13.64
C ASP A 5 -0.98 5.51 12.69
N GLU A 6 0.26 5.39 13.18
CA GLU A 6 1.44 5.69 12.36
C GLU A 6 1.68 4.59 11.30
N TYR A 7 1.42 3.33 11.66
CA TYR A 7 1.73 2.15 10.84
C TYR A 7 0.49 1.43 10.31
N THR A 8 -0.69 1.69 10.89
CA THR A 8 -1.93 1.05 10.46
C THR A 8 -3.03 2.10 10.31
N ALA A 9 -3.87 1.93 9.31
CA ALA A 9 -5.02 2.80 9.08
C ALA A 9 -6.20 1.96 8.58
N THR A 10 -7.42 2.35 8.95
CA THR A 10 -8.62 1.60 8.57
C THR A 10 -9.70 2.58 8.14
N THR A 11 -10.28 2.33 6.97
CA THR A 11 -11.37 3.12 6.39
C THR A 11 -12.39 2.17 5.80
N ASP A 12 -13.66 2.36 6.16
CA ASP A 12 -14.77 1.50 5.75
C ASP A 12 -14.47 0.02 5.99
N ASP A 13 -14.30 -0.77 4.91
CA ASP A 13 -14.00 -2.21 4.95
C ASP A 13 -12.54 -2.53 4.55
N VAL A 14 -11.65 -1.53 4.52
CA VAL A 14 -10.25 -1.68 4.10
C VAL A 14 -9.32 -1.40 5.29
N VAL A 15 -8.42 -2.33 5.56
CA VAL A 15 -7.33 -2.19 6.53
C VAL A 15 -6.04 -2.02 5.75
N ALA A 16 -5.29 -0.96 6.05
CA ALA A 16 -3.94 -0.74 5.54
C ALA A 16 -2.92 -0.95 6.64
N THR A 17 -1.85 -1.68 6.32
CA THR A 17 -0.72 -1.93 7.20
C THR A 17 0.56 -1.56 6.46
N TYR A 18 1.33 -0.67 7.07
CA TYR A 18 2.66 -0.29 6.63
C TYR A 18 3.72 -1.09 7.39
N ASP A 19 4.66 -1.67 6.66
CA ASP A 19 5.81 -2.40 7.17
C ASP A 19 7.07 -1.95 6.44
N GLU A 20 8.15 -1.71 7.18
CA GLU A 20 9.45 -1.33 6.60
C GLU A 20 10.45 -2.45 6.87
N THR A 21 11.02 -2.98 5.80
CA THR A 21 12.10 -3.97 5.85
C THR A 21 13.44 -3.31 5.60
N GLU A 22 14.55 -4.04 5.74
CA GLU A 22 15.88 -3.50 5.44
C GLU A 22 16.08 -3.15 3.95
N SER A 23 15.20 -3.64 3.05
CA SER A 23 15.36 -3.48 1.61
C SER A 23 14.24 -2.66 0.94
N GLU A 24 13.02 -2.73 1.48
CA GLU A 24 11.84 -2.08 0.90
C GLU A 24 10.81 -1.68 1.97
N ARG A 25 10.06 -0.61 1.67
CA ARG A 25 8.85 -0.17 2.37
C ARG A 25 7.64 -0.84 1.75
N ARG A 26 6.71 -1.35 2.54
CA ARG A 26 5.55 -2.10 2.07
C ARG A 26 4.29 -1.51 2.69
N LEU A 27 3.31 -1.23 1.85
CA LEU A 27 1.97 -0.84 2.25
C LEU A 27 0.99 -1.87 1.74
N VAL A 28 0.41 -2.64 2.66
CA VAL A 28 -0.51 -3.73 2.36
C VAL A 28 -1.92 -3.30 2.69
N PHE A 29 -2.83 -3.51 1.76
CA PHE A 29 -4.26 -3.27 1.90
C PHE A 29 -5.00 -4.59 1.88
N GLU A 30 -5.86 -4.79 2.86
CA GLU A 30 -6.70 -5.97 2.99
C GLU A 30 -8.15 -5.55 3.15
N ARG A 31 -9.06 -6.22 2.44
CA ARG A 31 -10.49 -6.03 2.66
C ARG A 31 -11.00 -6.99 3.71
N GLU A 32 -11.68 -6.47 4.74
CA GLU A 32 -12.29 -7.29 5.79
C GLU A 32 -13.37 -8.23 5.24
N SER A 33 -13.98 -7.87 4.11
CA SER A 33 -14.94 -8.72 3.40
C SER A 33 -14.32 -9.95 2.72
N GLY A 34 -12.98 -10.08 2.72
CA GLY A 34 -12.25 -11.19 2.09
C GLY A 34 -12.16 -11.10 0.56
N HIS A 35 -12.50 -9.93 -0.01
CA HIS A 35 -12.59 -9.70 -1.45
C HIS A 35 -11.24 -9.47 -2.16
N GLY A 36 -10.13 -9.49 -1.43
CA GLY A 36 -8.80 -9.35 -2.02
C GLY A 36 -7.81 -8.66 -1.11
N THR A 37 -6.56 -8.74 -1.51
CA THR A 37 -5.41 -8.02 -0.94
C THR A 37 -4.77 -7.22 -2.07
N ALA A 38 -4.09 -6.14 -1.72
CA ALA A 38 -3.19 -5.42 -2.61
C ALA A 38 -1.99 -4.94 -1.80
N ALA A 39 -0.81 -4.90 -2.39
CA ALA A 39 0.40 -4.43 -1.72
C ALA A 39 1.16 -3.47 -2.64
N ILE A 40 1.65 -2.37 -2.07
CA ILE A 40 2.52 -1.40 -2.71
C ILE A 40 3.89 -1.51 -2.04
N ALA A 41 4.89 -1.90 -2.79
CA ALA A 41 6.27 -2.01 -2.33
C ALA A 41 7.13 -0.91 -2.94
N GLN A 42 7.98 -0.26 -2.14
CA GLN A 42 8.95 0.72 -2.58
C GLN A 42 10.34 0.30 -2.13
N ASN A 43 11.28 0.12 -3.05
CA ASN A 43 12.66 -0.17 -2.67
C ASN A 43 13.27 1.02 -1.92
N ILE A 44 13.90 0.76 -0.77
CA ILE A 44 14.65 1.76 0.01
C ILE A 44 15.98 2.07 -0.70
N GLU A 45 16.60 1.03 -1.27
CA GLU A 45 17.84 1.14 -2.03
C GLU A 45 17.56 1.06 -3.54
N GLY A 46 18.03 2.04 -4.31
CA GLY A 46 17.95 2.06 -5.77
C GLY A 46 16.93 3.05 -6.34
N TYR A 47 16.28 2.69 -7.45
CA TYR A 47 15.24 3.50 -8.06
C TYR A 47 13.96 3.31 -7.24
N ALA A 48 13.54 4.35 -6.51
CA ALA A 48 12.38 4.38 -5.60
C ALA A 48 11.01 4.20 -6.29
N MET A 49 10.95 3.34 -7.31
CA MET A 49 9.72 2.95 -8.00
C MET A 49 8.83 2.15 -7.06
N LEU A 50 7.53 2.40 -7.19
CA LEU A 50 6.46 1.75 -6.45
C LEU A 50 5.96 0.56 -7.26
N ALA A 51 5.99 -0.60 -6.65
CA ALA A 51 5.62 -1.90 -7.18
C ALA A 51 4.25 -2.30 -6.64
N VAL A 52 3.25 -2.48 -7.50
CA VAL A 52 1.93 -2.98 -7.06
C VAL A 52 1.87 -4.50 -7.24
N ARG A 53 1.41 -5.19 -6.21
CA ARG A 53 1.27 -6.65 -6.12
C ARG A 53 -0.12 -7.01 -5.58
N PRO A 54 -0.71 -8.16 -5.95
CA PRO A 54 -1.97 -8.64 -5.40
C PRO A 54 -1.81 -9.22 -3.98
N THR A 55 -0.63 -9.73 -3.63
CA THR A 55 -0.28 -10.07 -2.25
C THR A 55 1.15 -9.59 -1.96
N PRO A 56 1.53 -9.36 -0.70
CA PRO A 56 2.88 -8.89 -0.38
C PRO A 56 4.00 -9.83 -0.88
N ASP A 57 3.70 -11.12 -0.99
CA ASP A 57 4.64 -12.17 -1.44
C ASP A 57 4.53 -12.50 -2.95
N ASP A 58 3.59 -11.90 -3.68
CA ASP A 58 3.38 -12.17 -5.11
C ASP A 58 4.38 -11.43 -6.02
N ASP A 59 4.41 -11.81 -7.29
CA ASP A 59 5.22 -11.14 -8.29
C ASP A 59 4.70 -9.70 -8.56
N GLU A 60 5.62 -8.81 -8.92
CA GLU A 60 5.31 -7.44 -9.32
C GLU A 60 4.38 -7.42 -10.54
N LEU A 61 3.18 -6.85 -10.40
CA LEU A 61 2.28 -6.64 -11.53
C LEU A 61 2.74 -5.44 -12.34
N GLU A 62 2.85 -4.28 -11.70
CA GLU A 62 3.13 -3.00 -12.37
C GLU A 62 3.99 -2.05 -11.51
N ARG A 63 4.79 -1.20 -12.17
CA ARG A 63 5.64 -0.18 -11.52
C ARG A 63 5.15 1.23 -11.81
N TYR A 64 5.11 2.06 -10.77
CA TYR A 64 4.74 3.47 -10.86
C TYR A 64 5.81 4.38 -10.27
N TYR A 65 5.94 5.56 -10.86
CA TYR A 65 6.77 6.65 -10.32
C TYR A 65 6.00 7.53 -9.34
N GLY A 66 4.66 7.45 -9.32
CA GLY A 66 3.81 8.25 -8.45
C GLY A 66 2.96 7.37 -7.55
N PHE A 67 2.89 7.74 -6.27
CA PHE A 67 2.11 7.03 -5.26
C PHE A 67 0.61 7.04 -5.56
N ASP A 68 0.07 8.15 -6.06
CA ASP A 68 -1.33 8.24 -6.47
C ASP A 68 -1.71 7.22 -7.55
N MET A 69 -0.84 6.96 -8.53
CA MET A 69 -1.10 5.93 -9.55
C MET A 69 -1.01 4.51 -8.96
N ALA A 70 -0.09 4.27 -8.03
CA ALA A 70 0.00 2.98 -7.36
C ALA A 70 -1.24 2.72 -6.49
N LEU A 71 -1.77 3.75 -5.81
CA LEU A 71 -3.02 3.69 -5.05
C LEU A 71 -4.22 3.45 -5.96
N ASP A 72 -4.26 4.07 -7.15
CA ASP A 72 -5.33 3.84 -8.11
C ASP A 72 -5.41 2.37 -8.52
N HIS A 73 -4.27 1.78 -8.91
CA HIS A 73 -4.19 0.36 -9.25
C HIS A 73 -4.51 -0.56 -8.06
N ALA A 74 -4.00 -0.25 -6.86
CA ALA A 74 -4.34 -1.01 -5.66
C ALA A 74 -5.85 -0.98 -5.38
N GLY A 75 -6.51 0.15 -5.62
CA GLY A 75 -7.96 0.30 -5.53
C GLY A 75 -8.69 -0.56 -6.55
N GLU A 76 -8.22 -0.60 -7.80
CA GLU A 76 -8.77 -1.47 -8.84
C GLU A 76 -8.69 -2.96 -8.46
N LEU A 77 -7.56 -3.42 -7.91
CA LEU A 77 -7.39 -4.80 -7.44
C LEU A 77 -8.39 -5.17 -6.33
N LEU A 78 -8.66 -4.22 -5.42
CA LEU A 78 -9.59 -4.39 -4.31
C LEU A 78 -11.06 -4.12 -4.67
N GLY A 79 -11.32 -3.58 -5.87
CA GLY A 79 -12.63 -3.14 -6.31
C GLY A 79 -13.19 -1.98 -5.47
N VAL A 80 -12.33 -1.07 -5.00
CA VAL A 80 -12.71 0.12 -4.22
C VAL A 80 -12.19 1.39 -4.90
N ALA A 81 -12.76 2.54 -4.54
CA ALA A 81 -12.23 3.81 -5.01
C ALA A 81 -10.85 4.07 -4.37
N PRO A 82 -9.92 4.73 -5.07
CA PRO A 82 -8.59 5.06 -4.53
C PRO A 82 -8.70 5.94 -3.28
N THR A 83 -9.70 6.82 -3.23
CA THR A 83 -10.01 7.69 -2.08
C THR A 83 -10.55 6.93 -0.86
N ALA A 84 -10.94 5.67 -1.02
CA ALA A 84 -11.38 4.81 0.07
C ALA A 84 -10.22 3.98 0.66
N LEU A 85 -9.01 4.05 0.08
CA LEU A 85 -7.83 3.41 0.62
C LEU A 85 -7.26 4.26 1.77
N PRO A 86 -7.21 3.72 3.00
CA PRO A 86 -6.59 4.42 4.12
C PRO A 86 -5.06 4.42 3.96
N VAL A 87 -4.42 5.59 4.02
CA VAL A 87 -2.95 5.69 4.02
C VAL A 87 -2.46 6.01 5.44
N PRO A 88 -1.66 5.13 6.09
CA PRO A 88 -1.04 5.42 7.38
C PRO A 88 -0.03 6.57 7.27
N ALA A 89 0.17 7.31 8.37
CA ALA A 89 1.07 8.46 8.38
C ALA A 89 2.52 8.13 7.95
N ALA A 90 3.02 6.93 8.29
CA ALA A 90 4.35 6.48 7.88
C ALA A 90 4.49 6.24 6.37
N ALA A 91 3.36 6.02 5.67
CA ALA A 91 3.33 5.74 4.24
C ALA A 91 3.03 6.99 3.38
N GLU A 92 2.70 8.13 3.98
CA GLU A 92 2.37 9.38 3.25
C GLU A 92 3.54 9.91 2.41
N ASP A 93 4.78 9.58 2.79
CA ASP A 93 6.02 9.98 2.10
C ASP A 93 6.45 8.97 1.01
N MET A 94 5.70 7.88 0.80
CA MET A 94 5.99 6.95 -0.29
C MET A 94 5.79 7.65 -1.65
N GLY A 95 6.74 7.43 -2.58
CA GLY A 95 6.72 8.00 -3.93
C GLY A 95 7.12 9.47 -4.08
N MET A 96 7.63 10.12 -3.03
CA MET A 96 8.14 11.50 -3.03
C MET A 96 9.67 11.58 -3.09
#